data_AF-A0A3C0ZV57-F1
#
_entry.id   AF-A0A3C0ZV57-F1
#
_cell.length_a   1.000
_cell.length_b   1.000
_cell.length_c   1.000
_cell.angle_alpha   90.00
_cell.angle_beta   90.00
_cell.angle_gamma   90.00
#
_symmetry.space_group_name_H-M   'P 1'
#
loop_
_entity.id
_entity.type
_entity.pdbx_description
1 polymer ?
#
loop_
_entity_poly.entity_id
_entity_poly.type
_entity_poly.pdbx_seq_one_letter_code
_entity_poly.pdbx_strand_id
1 'polypeptide(L)'
;MDCLHPAKGAAYASANEYSTTLLLRYEGRGEGRDISKMDSENQQEHQEGTEDIVKNKEQPNRKNSRVFTALLTGDLEGQGETDLLSWMDETDMNNLQADVLKIAHHGSKNATTGQFLETVRADLAVISAGINNIYGHPSSETLRRLDAAGIPYLCTINCGQISVHWKAGRIVSEGKTRAVCGK
;
A
#
# COMPACT_ATOMS: atom_id res chain seq x y z
N MET A 1 17.38 5.47 2.89
CA MET A 1 16.36 6.25 2.15
C MET A 1 16.68 6.04 0.69
N ASP A 2 15.97 5.12 0.05
CA ASP A 2 16.14 4.86 -1.37
C ASP A 2 15.24 5.84 -2.10
N CYS A 3 15.85 6.90 -2.60
CA CYS A 3 15.14 7.89 -3.38
C CYS A 3 15.15 7.44 -4.84
N LEU A 4 13.96 7.27 -5.42
CA LEU A 4 13.74 6.88 -6.81
C LEU A 4 14.20 8.02 -7.73
N HIS A 5 15.48 8.05 -8.09
CA HIS A 5 16.05 9.01 -9.04
C HIS A 5 16.75 8.27 -10.19
N PRO A 6 16.74 8.82 -11.41
CA PRO A 6 17.58 8.34 -12.50
C PRO A 6 19.05 8.67 -12.22
N ALA A 7 19.94 7.86 -12.80
CA ALA A 7 21.37 7.76 -12.50
C ALA A 7 22.21 9.06 -12.59
N LYS A 8 23.47 8.97 -12.13
CA LYS A 8 24.47 10.05 -12.08
C LYS A 8 24.47 10.95 -13.34
N GLY A 9 24.09 12.21 -13.16
CA GLY A 9 24.09 13.24 -14.22
C GLY A 9 22.90 14.20 -14.19
N ALA A 10 21.86 13.89 -13.42
CA ALA A 10 20.68 14.74 -13.27
C ALA A 10 20.94 15.96 -12.37
N ALA A 11 20.53 17.15 -12.81
CA ALA A 11 20.53 18.36 -11.98
C ALA A 11 19.29 18.39 -11.08
N TYR A 12 19.32 19.16 -9.98
CA TYR A 12 18.15 19.33 -9.09
C TYR A 12 16.87 19.77 -9.83
N ALA A 13 17.00 20.50 -10.95
CA ALA A 13 15.88 20.88 -11.80
C ALA A 13 15.23 19.68 -12.54
N SER A 14 16.02 18.65 -12.85
CA SER A 14 15.58 17.40 -13.49
C SER A 14 14.78 16.52 -12.52
N ALA A 15 15.09 16.56 -11.23
CA ALA A 15 14.35 15.81 -10.21
C ALA A 15 12.88 16.28 -10.10
N ASN A 16 12.62 17.58 -10.30
CA ASN A 16 11.27 18.15 -10.29
C ASN A 16 10.48 17.90 -11.57
N GLU A 17 11.13 17.47 -12.66
CA GLU A 17 10.48 17.19 -13.93
C GLU A 17 9.91 15.76 -13.99
N TYR A 18 10.40 14.84 -13.13
CA TYR A 18 10.03 13.41 -13.14
C TYR A 18 9.65 12.81 -11.78
N SER A 19 9.90 13.47 -10.65
CA SER A 19 9.63 12.89 -9.32
C SER A 19 8.26 13.32 -8.78
N THR A 20 7.20 12.81 -9.38
CA THR A 20 5.85 12.82 -8.79
C THR A 20 5.56 11.52 -8.01
N THR A 21 6.48 10.54 -8.09
CA THR A 21 6.31 9.21 -7.50
C THR A 21 7.08 9.05 -6.19
N LEU A 22 6.36 8.73 -5.12
CA LEU A 22 6.87 8.45 -3.79
C LEU A 22 6.59 6.99 -3.40
N LEU A 23 7.66 6.22 -3.14
CA LEU A 23 7.55 4.91 -2.50
C LEU A 23 7.73 5.06 -0.99
N LEU A 24 6.69 4.71 -0.23
CA LEU A 24 6.70 4.70 1.23
C LEU A 24 6.76 3.24 1.71
N ARG A 25 7.76 2.92 2.53
CA ARG A 25 7.86 1.66 3.25
C ARG A 25 7.90 1.92 4.74
N TYR A 26 6.98 1.31 5.48
CA TYR A 26 6.87 1.47 6.92
C TYR A 26 6.90 0.11 7.62
N GLU A 27 7.92 -0.12 8.43
CA GLU A 27 8.01 -1.27 9.32
C GLU A 27 7.44 -0.92 10.69
N GLY A 28 6.22 -1.38 10.96
CA GLY A 28 5.64 -1.23 12.29
C GLY A 28 6.37 -2.09 13.31
N ARG A 29 6.79 -1.51 14.43
CA ARG A 29 7.19 -2.31 15.60
C ARG A 29 5.95 -3.01 16.13
N GLY A 30 5.87 -4.32 15.97
CA GLY A 30 4.86 -5.13 16.64
C GLY A 30 5.00 -5.02 18.16
N GLU A 31 4.21 -4.17 18.80
CA GLU A 31 3.83 -4.39 20.19
C GLU A 31 2.89 -5.59 20.19
N GLY A 32 3.50 -6.79 20.23
CA GLY A 32 2.79 -8.01 20.55
C GLY A 32 2.21 -7.87 21.94
N ARG A 33 0.96 -7.41 22.04
CA ARG A 33 0.11 -7.80 23.15
C ARG A 33 -0.24 -9.25 22.91
N ASP A 34 0.33 -10.10 23.74
CA ASP A 34 0.06 -11.51 23.82
C ASP A 34 -1.42 -11.72 24.18
N ILE A 35 -2.25 -11.93 23.15
CA ILE A 35 -3.68 -12.22 23.29
C ILE A 35 -3.94 -13.60 23.91
N SER A 36 -2.91 -14.43 24.12
CA SER A 36 -3.07 -15.71 24.82
C SER A 36 -3.28 -15.55 26.34
N LYS A 37 -3.09 -14.35 26.90
CA LYS A 37 -3.28 -14.07 28.34
C LYS A 37 -4.64 -13.47 28.71
N MET A 38 -5.58 -13.34 27.78
CA MET A 38 -6.85 -12.64 28.07
C MET A 38 -8.01 -13.54 28.50
N ASP A 39 -7.87 -14.87 28.44
CA ASP A 39 -8.91 -15.83 28.85
C ASP A 39 -8.34 -16.91 29.77
N SER A 40 -7.97 -16.57 31.01
CA SER A 40 -7.82 -17.56 32.10
C SER A 40 -7.68 -16.91 33.49
N GLU A 41 -8.56 -15.97 33.84
CA GLU A 41 -8.81 -15.64 35.25
C GLU A 41 -10.23 -16.09 35.64
N ASN A 42 -10.50 -17.40 35.53
CA ASN A 42 -11.49 -18.03 36.39
C ASN A 42 -11.33 -19.55 36.41
N GLN A 43 -10.72 -20.08 37.47
CA GLN A 43 -11.12 -21.27 38.26
C GLN A 43 -9.90 -21.85 39.01
N GLN A 44 -10.03 -21.89 40.33
CA GLN A 44 -9.13 -22.55 41.28
C GLN A 44 -9.29 -24.07 41.20
N GLU A 45 -8.20 -24.84 41.34
CA GLU A 45 -7.99 -25.87 42.40
C GLU A 45 -6.81 -26.83 42.11
N HIS A 46 -5.86 -26.89 43.06
CA HIS A 46 -5.25 -28.06 43.71
C HIS A 46 -4.79 -29.31 42.91
N GLN A 47 -3.47 -29.58 42.84
CA GLN A 47 -2.74 -30.66 43.58
C GLN A 47 -1.35 -30.98 42.97
N GLU A 48 -0.52 -31.62 43.81
CA GLU A 48 0.95 -31.79 43.82
C GLU A 48 1.57 -32.69 42.73
N GLY A 49 2.89 -32.56 42.50
CA GLY A 49 3.74 -33.68 42.09
C GLY A 49 4.82 -33.43 41.02
N THR A 50 6.08 -33.32 41.48
CA THR A 50 7.35 -33.89 40.95
C THR A 50 7.85 -33.67 39.51
N GLU A 51 9.11 -33.20 39.46
CA GLU A 51 10.24 -33.61 38.61
C GLU A 51 10.65 -32.84 37.35
N ASP A 52 11.99 -32.74 37.22
CA ASP A 52 12.80 -31.86 36.38
C ASP A 52 12.73 -32.16 34.89
N ILE A 53 12.45 -31.15 34.04
CA ILE A 53 12.83 -31.18 32.61
C ILE A 53 13.29 -29.79 32.13
N VAL A 54 14.62 -29.70 31.94
CA VAL A 54 15.37 -28.94 30.92
C VAL A 54 14.92 -27.50 30.60
N LYS A 55 15.78 -26.56 31.00
CA LYS A 55 15.81 -25.16 30.53
C LYS A 55 15.94 -25.09 29.00
N ASN A 56 14.83 -25.10 28.28
CA ASN A 56 14.81 -24.58 26.93
C ASN A 56 14.93 -23.06 27.03
N LYS A 57 16.11 -22.53 26.73
CA LYS A 57 16.29 -21.11 26.41
C LYS A 57 15.40 -20.83 25.21
N GLU A 58 14.19 -20.34 25.46
CA GLU A 58 13.36 -19.71 24.44
C GLU A 58 14.22 -18.62 23.79
N GLN A 59 14.64 -18.88 22.55
CA GLN A 59 15.15 -17.83 21.70
C GLN A 59 13.99 -16.86 21.45
N PRO A 60 14.20 -15.55 21.61
CA PRO A 60 13.11 -14.59 21.51
C PRO A 60 12.49 -14.68 20.11
N ASN A 61 11.20 -15.03 20.11
CA ASN A 61 10.31 -15.14 18.96
C ASN A 61 10.51 -13.91 18.04
N ARG A 62 11.13 -14.08 16.88
CA ARG A 62 11.37 -13.02 15.89
C ARG A 62 10.00 -12.61 15.35
N LYS A 63 9.40 -11.59 15.99
CA LYS A 63 8.12 -10.98 15.62
C LYS A 63 8.07 -10.76 14.10
N ASN A 64 7.08 -11.36 13.42
CA ASN A 64 6.80 -11.12 12.01
C ASN A 64 6.43 -9.63 11.82
N SER A 65 7.41 -8.80 11.51
CA SER A 65 7.20 -7.42 11.09
C SER A 65 6.87 -7.43 9.60
N ARG A 66 5.59 -7.28 9.22
CA ARG A 66 5.21 -7.00 7.83
C ARG A 66 5.52 -5.53 7.54
N VAL A 67 6.18 -5.25 6.42
CA VAL A 67 6.39 -3.89 5.92
C VAL A 67 5.11 -3.43 5.24
N PHE A 68 4.60 -2.26 5.58
CA PHE A 68 3.58 -1.57 4.80
C PHE A 68 4.23 -0.84 3.63
N THR A 69 3.74 -1.07 2.42
CA THR A 69 4.26 -0.47 1.18
C THR A 69 3.16 0.34 0.49
N ALA A 70 3.38 1.63 0.31
CA ALA A 70 2.51 2.48 -0.49
C ALA A 70 3.27 3.15 -1.63
N LEU A 71 2.71 3.13 -2.84
CA LEU A 71 3.23 3.84 -4.01
C LEU A 71 2.30 5.01 -4.33
N LEU A 72 2.81 6.23 -4.23
CA LEU A 72 2.07 7.45 -4.56
C LEU A 72 2.61 8.01 -5.85
N THR A 73 1.88 7.92 -6.94
CA THR A 73 2.41 8.18 -8.29
C THR A 73 2.20 9.60 -8.79
N GLY A 74 1.58 10.47 -7.99
CA GLY A 74 1.21 11.83 -8.40
C GLY A 74 0.51 11.84 -9.76
N ASP A 75 1.05 12.59 -10.71
CA ASP A 75 0.53 12.72 -12.08
C ASP A 75 1.39 11.99 -13.13
N LEU A 76 2.03 10.88 -12.75
CA LEU A 76 2.79 10.01 -13.65
C LEU A 76 1.95 9.58 -14.87
N GLU A 77 2.48 9.78 -16.08
CA GLU A 77 1.85 9.30 -17.31
C GLU A 77 2.86 9.17 -18.46
N GLY A 78 2.46 8.52 -19.56
CA GLY A 78 3.23 8.47 -20.81
C GLY A 78 4.69 8.01 -20.60
N GLN A 79 5.64 8.83 -21.06
CA GLN A 79 7.06 8.49 -20.99
C GLN A 79 7.56 8.30 -19.56
N GLY A 80 7.06 9.08 -18.60
CA GLY A 80 7.47 8.94 -17.20
C GLY A 80 7.11 7.56 -16.62
N GLU A 81 5.98 6.99 -17.02
CA GLU A 81 5.59 5.64 -16.59
C GLU A 81 6.49 4.56 -17.21
N THR A 82 6.86 4.71 -18.48
CA THR A 82 7.83 3.84 -19.17
C THR A 82 9.20 3.88 -18.51
N ASP A 83 9.68 5.07 -18.14
CA ASP A 83 10.99 5.25 -17.51
C ASP A 83 10.99 4.64 -16.11
N LEU A 84 9.90 4.81 -15.34
CA LEU A 84 9.75 4.18 -14.03
C LEU A 84 9.72 2.65 -14.13
N LEU A 85 8.99 2.08 -15.09
CA LEU A 85 8.96 0.64 -15.32
C LEU A 85 10.34 0.08 -15.66
N SER A 86 11.09 0.77 -16.53
CA SER A 86 12.45 0.37 -16.90
C SER A 86 13.37 0.40 -15.67
N TRP A 87 13.31 1.46 -14.88
CA TRP A 87 14.06 1.57 -13.64
C TRP A 87 13.68 0.47 -12.63
N MET A 88 12.38 0.14 -12.50
CA MET A 88 11.92 -0.95 -11.62
C MET A 88 12.46 -2.30 -12.07
N ASP A 89 12.59 -2.55 -13.38
CA ASP A 89 13.20 -3.77 -13.90
C ASP A 89 14.71 -3.81 -13.62
N GLU A 90 15.42 -2.71 -13.89
CA GLU A 90 16.87 -2.58 -13.65
C GLU A 90 17.26 -2.72 -12.16
N THR A 91 16.33 -2.41 -11.26
CA THR A 91 16.55 -2.43 -9.80
C THR A 91 15.92 -3.62 -9.08
N ASP A 92 15.47 -4.65 -9.80
CA ASP A 92 14.82 -5.84 -9.24
C ASP A 92 13.57 -5.51 -8.40
N MET A 93 12.87 -4.45 -8.81
CA MET A 93 11.63 -3.93 -8.24
C MET A 93 10.41 -4.22 -9.12
N ASN A 94 10.56 -5.05 -10.15
CA ASN A 94 9.49 -5.42 -11.10
C ASN A 94 8.36 -6.29 -10.50
N ASN A 95 8.39 -6.53 -9.18
CA ASN A 95 7.36 -7.24 -8.42
C ASN A 95 7.16 -6.60 -7.03
N LEU A 96 6.86 -5.30 -6.99
CA LEU A 96 6.85 -4.49 -5.76
C LEU A 96 5.84 -4.97 -4.70
N GLN A 97 4.68 -5.47 -5.11
CA GLN A 97 3.55 -5.84 -4.25
C GLN A 97 3.18 -4.74 -3.23
N ALA A 98 2.53 -3.68 -3.71
CA ALA A 98 2.10 -2.57 -2.85
C ALA A 98 0.85 -2.93 -2.02
N ASP A 99 0.79 -2.49 -0.77
CA ASP A 99 -0.44 -2.49 0.02
C ASP A 99 -1.42 -1.43 -0.52
N VAL A 100 -0.91 -0.25 -0.88
CA VAL A 100 -1.71 0.86 -1.41
C VAL A 100 -1.04 1.47 -2.63
N LEU A 101 -1.80 1.61 -3.72
CA LEU A 101 -1.42 2.41 -4.88
C LEU A 101 -2.34 3.62 -4.98
N LYS A 102 -1.77 4.84 -4.91
CA LYS A 102 -2.49 6.01 -5.42
C LYS A 102 -2.36 5.98 -6.94
N ILE A 103 -3.50 5.83 -7.62
CA ILE A 103 -3.62 5.84 -9.09
C ILE A 103 -3.13 7.16 -9.67
N ALA A 104 -2.33 7.09 -10.72
CA ALA A 104 -1.68 8.25 -11.30
C ALA A 104 -2.66 9.20 -11.98
N HIS A 105 -2.32 10.49 -11.96
CA HIS A 105 -2.98 11.55 -12.72
C HIS A 105 -4.51 11.52 -12.59
N HIS A 106 -4.99 11.44 -11.35
CA HIS A 106 -6.41 11.38 -11.02
C HIS A 106 -7.23 10.24 -11.67
N GLY A 107 -6.57 9.27 -12.31
CA GLY A 107 -7.20 8.26 -13.14
C GLY A 107 -7.35 8.67 -14.61
N SER A 108 -6.39 9.41 -15.16
CA SER A 108 -6.29 9.69 -16.59
C SER A 108 -6.20 8.40 -17.41
N LYS A 109 -6.78 8.41 -18.61
CA LYS A 109 -6.70 7.28 -19.57
C LYS A 109 -5.27 7.01 -20.07
N ASN A 110 -4.42 8.05 -20.04
CA ASN A 110 -3.04 8.01 -20.52
C ASN A 110 -2.04 7.56 -19.44
N ALA A 111 -2.53 7.25 -18.24
CA ALA A 111 -1.75 6.87 -17.08
C ALA A 111 -2.20 5.51 -16.55
N THR A 112 -1.39 4.91 -15.68
CA THR A 112 -1.68 3.63 -15.02
C THR A 112 -2.03 2.56 -16.06
N THR A 113 -1.06 2.20 -16.90
CA THR A 113 -1.22 1.13 -17.90
C THR A 113 -1.39 -0.23 -17.24
N GLY A 114 -1.85 -1.23 -18.01
CA GLY A 114 -1.96 -2.61 -17.54
C GLY A 114 -0.62 -3.17 -17.06
N GLN A 115 0.45 -2.94 -17.83
CA GLN A 115 1.80 -3.34 -17.47
C GLN A 115 2.23 -2.72 -16.12
N PHE A 116 1.90 -1.45 -15.89
CA PHE A 116 2.18 -0.81 -14.60
C PHE A 116 1.45 -1.48 -13.43
N LEU A 117 0.18 -1.84 -13.60
CA LEU A 117 -0.59 -2.55 -12.58
C LEU A 117 -0.05 -3.96 -12.31
N GLU A 118 0.39 -4.68 -13.36
CA GLU A 118 0.99 -6.02 -13.26
C GLU A 118 2.33 -6.02 -12.50
N THR A 119 3.11 -4.93 -12.62
CA THR A 119 4.38 -4.73 -11.91
C THR A 119 4.15 -4.34 -10.45
N VAL A 120 3.18 -3.45 -10.16
CA VAL A 120 2.95 -2.91 -8.81
C VAL A 120 2.14 -3.86 -7.92
N ARG A 121 1.18 -4.61 -8.50
CA ARG A 121 0.34 -5.62 -7.81
C ARG A 121 -0.25 -5.12 -6.49
N ALA A 122 -1.02 -4.05 -6.59
CA ALA A 122 -1.56 -3.37 -5.41
C ALA A 122 -2.72 -4.14 -4.77
N ASP A 123 -2.76 -4.22 -3.43
CA ASP A 123 -3.91 -4.77 -2.68
C ASP A 123 -5.10 -3.79 -2.72
N LEU A 124 -4.85 -2.48 -2.75
CA LEU A 124 -5.87 -1.43 -2.82
C LEU A 124 -5.40 -0.27 -3.70
N ALA A 125 -6.26 0.15 -4.63
CA ALA A 125 -6.11 1.39 -5.38
C ALA A 125 -6.91 2.55 -4.76
N VAL A 126 -6.30 3.73 -4.68
CA VAL A 126 -6.97 4.97 -4.26
C VAL A 126 -6.91 5.97 -5.41
N ILE A 127 -8.04 6.53 -5.78
CA ILE A 127 -8.18 7.53 -6.83
C ILE A 127 -8.59 8.85 -6.18
N SER A 128 -7.81 9.91 -6.44
CA SER A 128 -8.18 11.27 -6.05
C SER A 128 -8.72 11.98 -7.28
N ALA A 129 -10.02 12.27 -7.29
CA ALA A 129 -10.72 13.03 -8.32
C ALA A 129 -11.89 13.82 -7.70
N GLY A 130 -12.25 14.95 -8.31
CA GLY A 130 -13.32 15.84 -7.82
C GLY A 130 -14.67 15.63 -8.54
N ILE A 131 -15.78 15.94 -7.86
CA ILE A 131 -17.15 15.75 -8.38
C ILE A 131 -17.48 16.57 -9.63
N ASN A 132 -16.84 17.74 -9.79
CA ASN A 132 -17.00 18.63 -10.94
C ASN A 132 -15.77 18.60 -11.85
N ASN A 133 -15.13 17.45 -11.94
CA ASN A 133 -13.95 17.27 -12.77
C ASN A 133 -14.30 17.36 -14.27
N ILE A 134 -13.87 18.46 -14.90
CA ILE A 134 -14.08 18.72 -16.32
C ILE A 134 -13.23 17.84 -17.25
N TYR A 135 -12.18 17.19 -16.72
CA TYR A 135 -11.30 16.30 -17.47
C TYR A 135 -11.87 14.88 -17.62
N GLY A 136 -12.97 14.57 -16.92
CA GLY A 136 -13.63 13.26 -17.00
C GLY A 136 -12.85 12.13 -16.33
N HIS A 137 -12.14 12.42 -15.23
CA HIS A 137 -11.42 11.44 -14.41
C HIS A 137 -12.21 11.05 -13.13
N PRO A 138 -12.07 9.79 -12.64
CA PRO A 138 -11.33 8.70 -13.28
C PRO A 138 -11.96 8.29 -14.61
N SER A 139 -11.11 8.02 -15.60
CA SER A 139 -11.55 7.60 -16.92
C SER A 139 -12.08 6.17 -16.86
N SER A 140 -13.08 5.86 -17.69
CA SER A 140 -13.61 4.49 -17.78
C SER A 140 -12.54 3.48 -18.19
N GLU A 141 -11.50 3.93 -18.91
CA GLU A 141 -10.40 3.08 -19.33
C GLU A 141 -9.50 2.67 -18.16
N THR A 142 -9.17 3.61 -17.27
CA THR A 142 -8.43 3.32 -16.03
C THR A 142 -9.22 2.38 -15.13
N LEU A 143 -10.54 2.60 -14.96
CA LEU A 143 -11.38 1.72 -14.16
C LEU A 143 -11.41 0.29 -14.72
N ARG A 144 -11.56 0.14 -16.05
CA ARG A 144 -11.49 -1.18 -16.69
C ARG A 144 -10.15 -1.89 -16.49
N ARG A 145 -9.03 -1.16 -16.50
CA ARG A 145 -7.70 -1.74 -16.22
C ARG A 145 -7.61 -2.24 -14.78
N LEU A 146 -8.14 -1.50 -13.81
CA LEU A 146 -8.20 -1.91 -12.41
C LEU A 146 -9.07 -3.15 -12.21
N ASP A 147 -10.26 -3.18 -12.84
CA ASP A 147 -11.15 -4.33 -12.82
C ASP A 147 -10.48 -5.57 -13.44
N ALA A 148 -9.81 -5.41 -14.59
CA ALA A 148 -9.09 -6.49 -15.26
C ALA A 148 -7.91 -7.02 -14.43
N ALA A 149 -7.23 -6.14 -13.67
CA ALA A 149 -6.16 -6.51 -12.75
C ALA A 149 -6.69 -7.11 -11.43
N GLY A 150 -8.00 -7.11 -11.19
CA GLY A 150 -8.61 -7.57 -9.94
C GLY A 150 -8.29 -6.69 -8.74
N ILE A 151 -7.93 -5.42 -8.95
CA ILE A 151 -7.51 -4.49 -7.90
C ILE A 151 -8.73 -3.68 -7.44
N PRO A 152 -9.20 -3.85 -6.18
CA PRO A 152 -10.29 -3.04 -5.66
C PRO A 152 -9.85 -1.58 -5.54
N TYR A 153 -10.79 -0.65 -5.78
CA TYR A 153 -10.48 0.78 -5.71
C TYR A 153 -11.51 1.61 -4.94
N LEU A 154 -11.03 2.70 -4.35
CA LEU A 154 -11.85 3.77 -3.78
C LEU A 154 -11.55 5.08 -4.49
N CYS A 155 -12.58 5.90 -4.74
CA CYS A 155 -12.41 7.20 -5.37
C CYS A 155 -13.00 8.33 -4.52
N THR A 156 -12.25 9.42 -4.32
CA THR A 156 -12.72 10.58 -3.55
C THR A 156 -13.95 11.24 -4.16
N ILE A 157 -14.21 11.04 -5.47
CA ILE A 157 -15.41 11.54 -6.13
C ILE A 157 -16.69 10.96 -5.53
N ASN A 158 -16.65 9.70 -5.10
CA ASN A 158 -17.76 8.97 -4.52
C ASN A 158 -17.66 8.93 -2.99
N CYS A 159 -16.43 8.87 -2.45
CA CYS A 159 -16.15 8.61 -1.05
C CYS A 159 -15.83 9.87 -0.23
N GLY A 160 -15.60 11.02 -0.84
CA GLY A 160 -15.07 12.19 -0.14
C GLY A 160 -13.66 11.92 0.39
N GLN A 161 -13.47 12.03 1.70
CA GLN A 161 -12.20 11.66 2.34
C GLN A 161 -12.05 10.14 2.33
N ILE A 162 -10.85 9.65 1.99
CA ILE A 162 -10.49 8.24 2.16
C ILE A 162 -9.43 8.14 3.24
N SER A 163 -9.66 7.28 4.23
CA SER A 163 -8.70 6.98 5.29
C SER A 163 -8.28 5.52 5.17
N VAL A 164 -6.97 5.28 5.19
CA VAL A 164 -6.40 3.93 5.17
C VAL A 164 -5.64 3.71 6.46
N HIS A 165 -6.03 2.66 7.18
CA HIS A 165 -5.43 2.23 8.43
C HIS A 165 -4.69 0.92 8.18
N TRP A 166 -3.42 0.88 8.57
CA TRP A 166 -2.64 -0.34 8.54
C TRP A 166 -2.40 -0.84 9.97
N LYS A 167 -2.75 -2.10 10.25
CA LYS A 167 -2.58 -2.71 11.58
C LYS A 167 -2.12 -4.14 11.44
N ALA A 168 -0.93 -4.45 11.96
CA ALA A 168 -0.36 -5.80 12.03
C ALA A 168 -0.45 -6.57 10.70
N GLY A 169 -0.18 -5.90 9.58
CA GLY A 169 -0.22 -6.53 8.26
C GLY A 169 -1.60 -6.66 7.62
N ARG A 170 -2.63 -5.98 8.14
CA ARG A 170 -3.95 -5.87 7.49
C ARG A 170 -4.25 -4.41 7.17
N ILE A 171 -4.82 -4.20 5.99
CA ILE A 171 -5.34 -2.91 5.54
C ILE A 171 -6.82 -2.84 5.90
N VAL A 172 -7.22 -1.75 6.54
CA VAL A 172 -8.63 -1.37 6.73
C VAL A 172 -8.79 0.02 6.15
N SER A 173 -9.65 0.17 5.14
CA SER A 173 -9.94 1.47 4.52
C SER A 173 -11.39 1.87 4.76
N GLU A 174 -11.60 3.16 4.97
CA GLU A 174 -12.93 3.77 5.08
C GLU A 174 -13.03 5.00 4.16
N GLY A 175 -14.18 5.14 3.50
CA GLY A 175 -14.57 6.37 2.82
C GLY A 175 -15.52 7.16 3.71
N LYS A 176 -15.19 8.42 4.02
CA LYS A 176 -16.06 9.35 4.71
C LYS A 176 -16.57 10.39 3.74
N THR A 177 -17.81 10.20 3.33
CA THR A 177 -18.53 11.18 2.55
C THR A 177 -19.26 12.15 3.48
N ARG A 178 -19.51 13.38 3.01
CA ARG A 178 -20.65 14.16 3.52
C ARG A 178 -22.00 13.65 2.96
N ALA A 179 -21.98 12.73 1.99
CA ALA A 179 -23.12 12.12 1.32
C ALA A 179 -22.88 10.63 1.05
N VAL A 180 -23.52 9.73 1.81
CA VAL A 180 -23.33 8.26 1.85
C VAL A 180 -22.90 7.66 0.49
N CYS A 181 -21.73 7.00 0.45
CA CYS A 181 -21.26 6.26 -0.72
C CYS A 181 -22.14 5.01 -0.91
N GLY A 182 -23.18 5.14 -1.73
CA GLY A 182 -24.03 4.03 -2.14
C GLY A 182 -23.33 3.14 -3.16
N LYS A 183 -23.56 1.83 -3.03
CA LYS A 183 -23.21 0.80 -4.01
C LYS A 183 -23.81 1.08 -5.37
#